data_AF-A0A3E1P2S2-F1
#
_entry.id   AF-A0A3E1P2S2-F1
#
_cell.length_a   1.000
_cell.length_b   1.000
_cell.length_c   1.000
_cell.angle_alpha   90.00
_cell.angle_beta   90.00
_cell.angle_gamma   90.00
#
_symmetry.space_group_name_H-M   'P 1'
#
loop_
_entity.id
_entity.type
_entity.pdbx_description
1 polymer ?
#
loop_
_entity_poly.entity_id
_entity_poly.type
_entity_poly.pdbx_seq_one_letter_code
_entity_poly.pdbx_strand_id
1 'polypeptide(L)'
;MKHNFEQRKQNRIENAKAQAEKNSLLSDRQYSAAQEIASYIPMGQPILVGHHSEKRHRRDLDRIHNLHGQSIQSAEKARYYEAKAKTIEENTAISSDDPQALTKLREALKECEDLQIFMKEVNKCIKKKDKEGFLKLPGTSEAKWIVVNTPDCFNSKGFARYKLTNNGAEIRRLKKRIAQLEKLEKMETSESEYNGVIYRKNVEANRVQLIFPGKPAEEIRTILKKYGFRWAPSEKAWQRHLNNDGIFAANYALKAIVANSTLNKQEPAKVFTLLNKQDNIAA
;
A
#
# COMPACT_ATOMS: atom_id res chain seq x y z
N MET A 1 -4.21 -8.85 -9.31
CA MET A 1 -4.07 -10.25 -8.89
C MET A 1 -2.65 -10.69 -9.22
N LYS A 2 -2.28 -11.92 -8.88
CA LYS A 2 -0.92 -12.44 -9.11
C LYS A 2 -0.53 -12.42 -10.59
N HIS A 3 -1.43 -12.85 -11.47
CA HIS A 3 -1.18 -12.96 -12.92
C HIS A 3 -0.94 -11.63 -13.65
N ASN A 4 -1.45 -10.50 -13.14
CA ASN A 4 -1.30 -9.18 -13.77
C ASN A 4 -0.56 -8.18 -12.87
N PHE A 5 0.29 -8.66 -11.95
CA PHE A 5 0.99 -7.82 -10.99
C PHE A 5 1.83 -6.74 -11.68
N GLU A 6 2.72 -7.14 -12.60
CA GLU A 6 3.62 -6.22 -13.30
C GLU A 6 2.85 -5.24 -14.18
N GLN A 7 1.89 -5.73 -14.97
CA GLN A 7 1.03 -4.87 -15.80
C GLN A 7 0.28 -3.84 -14.95
N ARG A 8 -0.23 -4.21 -13.77
CA ARG A 8 -0.90 -3.26 -12.86
C ARG A 8 0.07 -2.24 -12.27
N LYS A 9 1.30 -2.64 -11.95
CA LYS A 9 2.34 -1.71 -11.49
C LYS A 9 2.65 -0.70 -12.59
N GLN A 10 2.88 -1.19 -13.80
CA GLN A 10 3.17 -0.37 -14.98
C GLN A 10 2.04 0.60 -15.31
N ASN A 11 0.80 0.13 -15.40
CA ASN A 11 -0.37 0.98 -15.68
C ASN A 11 -0.52 2.11 -14.64
N ARG A 12 -0.17 1.86 -13.36
CA ARG A 12 -0.22 2.90 -12.32
C ARG A 12 0.87 3.95 -12.50
N ILE A 13 2.07 3.54 -12.93
CA ILE A 13 3.19 4.42 -13.23
C ILE A 13 2.84 5.27 -14.46
N GLU A 14 2.41 4.64 -15.54
CA GLU A 14 2.04 5.31 -16.79
C GLU A 14 0.90 6.31 -16.57
N ASN A 15 -0.15 5.92 -15.85
CA ASN A 15 -1.23 6.84 -15.51
C ASN A 15 -0.73 8.01 -14.65
N ALA A 16 0.18 7.78 -13.70
CA ALA A 16 0.75 8.88 -12.91
C ALA A 16 1.59 9.82 -13.79
N LYS A 17 2.44 9.29 -14.68
CA LYS A 17 3.24 10.08 -15.63
C LYS A 17 2.35 10.88 -16.59
N ALA A 18 1.33 10.27 -17.16
CA ALA A 18 0.38 10.93 -18.03
C ALA A 18 -0.38 12.07 -17.32
N GLN A 19 -0.76 11.88 -16.05
CA GLN A 19 -1.34 12.96 -15.25
C GLN A 19 -0.34 14.07 -14.96
N ALA A 20 0.91 13.74 -14.67
CA ALA A 20 1.94 14.75 -14.44
C ALA A 20 2.14 15.63 -15.68
N GLU A 21 2.34 15.02 -16.84
CA GLU A 21 2.50 15.70 -18.12
C GLU A 21 1.28 16.56 -18.48
N LYS A 22 0.07 15.99 -18.38
CA LYS A 22 -1.18 16.71 -18.63
C LYS A 22 -1.29 17.97 -17.78
N ASN A 23 -0.98 17.89 -16.48
CA ASN A 23 -1.07 19.04 -15.58
C ASN A 23 0.07 20.05 -15.80
N SER A 24 1.26 19.60 -16.22
CA SER A 24 2.35 20.49 -16.63
C SER A 24 1.96 21.32 -17.84
N LEU A 25 1.47 20.67 -18.91
CA LEU A 25 1.00 21.37 -20.11
C LEU A 25 -0.15 22.33 -19.80
N LEU A 26 -1.04 21.96 -18.88
CA LEU A 26 -2.13 22.84 -18.44
C LEU A 26 -1.59 24.07 -17.69
N SER A 27 -0.63 23.89 -16.79
CA SER A 27 0.07 24.98 -16.10
C SER A 27 0.69 25.95 -17.09
N ASP A 28 1.44 25.44 -18.07
CA ASP A 28 2.16 26.26 -19.05
C ASP A 28 1.18 27.07 -19.93
N ARG A 29 0.05 26.47 -20.31
CA ARG A 29 -1.02 27.16 -21.05
C ARG A 29 -1.66 28.27 -20.22
N GLN A 30 -1.98 28.00 -18.96
CA GLN A 30 -2.58 28.98 -18.05
C GLN A 30 -1.63 30.15 -17.78
N TYR A 31 -0.35 29.85 -17.57
CA TYR A 31 0.70 30.86 -17.41
C TYR A 31 0.87 31.68 -18.70
N SER A 32 0.98 31.04 -19.86
CA SER A 32 1.11 31.73 -21.15
C SER A 32 -0.08 32.63 -21.44
N ALA A 33 -1.31 32.19 -21.16
CA ALA A 33 -2.52 33.00 -21.31
C ALA A 33 -2.53 34.22 -20.38
N ALA A 34 -2.03 34.07 -19.14
CA ALA A 34 -1.87 35.19 -18.22
C ALA A 34 -0.82 36.20 -18.73
N GLN A 35 0.30 35.71 -19.26
CA GLN A 35 1.35 36.53 -19.86
C GLN A 35 0.85 37.27 -21.11
N GLU A 36 0.03 36.65 -21.94
CA GLU A 36 -0.57 37.29 -23.11
C GLU A 36 -1.45 38.48 -22.69
N ILE A 37 -2.31 38.31 -21.68
CA ILE A 37 -3.13 39.42 -21.15
C ILE A 37 -2.24 40.50 -20.54
N ALA A 38 -1.22 40.10 -19.77
CA ALA A 38 -0.28 41.02 -19.13
C ALA A 38 0.54 41.82 -20.15
N SER A 39 0.83 41.26 -21.34
CA SER A 39 1.58 41.93 -22.40
C SER A 39 0.90 43.19 -22.93
N TYR A 40 -0.42 43.28 -22.83
CA TYR A 40 -1.19 44.47 -23.20
C TYR A 40 -1.21 45.55 -22.12
N ILE A 41 -0.67 45.27 -20.92
CA ILE A 41 -0.59 46.21 -19.80
C ILE A 41 0.86 46.69 -19.67
N PRO A 42 1.15 47.97 -19.98
CA PRO A 42 2.45 48.57 -19.71
C PRO A 42 2.91 48.36 -18.27
N MET A 43 4.16 47.93 -18.11
CA MET A 43 4.74 47.66 -16.79
C MET A 43 4.74 48.92 -15.92
N GLY A 44 4.25 48.78 -14.69
CA GLY A 44 4.16 49.89 -13.72
C GLY A 44 2.99 50.85 -13.93
N GLN A 45 2.09 50.59 -14.89
CA GLN A 45 0.90 51.42 -15.07
C GLN A 45 -0.02 51.34 -13.82
N PRO A 46 -0.34 52.46 -13.16
CA PRO A 46 -1.30 52.47 -12.06
C PRO A 46 -2.74 52.33 -12.56
N ILE A 47 -3.63 51.85 -11.70
CA ILE A 47 -5.07 51.84 -11.98
C ILE A 47 -5.57 53.28 -12.01
N LEU A 48 -6.01 53.74 -13.19
CA LEU A 48 -6.58 55.09 -13.37
C LEU A 48 -8.02 55.13 -12.82
N VAL A 49 -8.18 55.49 -11.55
CA VAL A 49 -9.49 55.55 -10.87
C VAL A 49 -10.37 56.64 -11.49
N GLY A 50 -11.61 56.32 -11.84
CA GLY A 50 -12.57 57.22 -12.48
C GLY A 50 -12.45 57.31 -14.01
N HIS A 51 -11.45 56.69 -14.63
CA HIS A 51 -11.28 56.68 -16.08
C HIS A 51 -12.12 55.58 -16.75
N HIS A 52 -12.55 55.76 -18.00
CA HIS A 52 -13.39 54.79 -18.71
C HIS A 52 -12.73 53.39 -18.84
N SER A 53 -11.40 53.32 -18.78
CA SER A 53 -10.61 52.08 -18.88
C SER A 53 -10.44 51.35 -17.54
N GLU A 54 -10.77 51.98 -16.41
CA GLU A 54 -10.61 51.43 -15.05
C GLU A 54 -11.23 50.03 -14.91
N LYS A 55 -12.50 49.90 -15.34
CA LYS A 55 -13.24 48.63 -15.24
C LYS A 55 -12.60 47.50 -16.04
N ARG A 56 -12.03 47.81 -17.21
CA ARG A 56 -11.35 46.82 -18.05
C ARG A 56 -10.03 46.40 -17.41
N HIS A 57 -9.24 47.38 -16.98
CA HIS A 57 -7.94 47.16 -16.36
C HIS A 57 -8.04 46.29 -15.09
N ARG A 58 -9.00 46.58 -14.19
CA ARG A 58 -9.26 45.72 -13.01
C ARG A 58 -9.61 44.28 -13.40
N ARG A 59 -10.53 44.12 -14.37
CA ARG A 59 -10.92 42.78 -14.85
C ARG A 59 -9.75 41.99 -15.45
N ASP A 60 -8.85 42.67 -16.16
CA ASP A 60 -7.68 42.03 -16.76
C ASP A 60 -6.67 41.59 -15.67
N LEU A 61 -6.43 42.44 -14.66
CA LEU A 61 -5.62 42.07 -13.48
C LEU A 61 -6.22 40.89 -12.70
N ASP A 62 -7.54 40.90 -12.46
CA ASP A 62 -8.23 39.79 -11.80
C ASP A 62 -8.10 38.49 -12.61
N ARG A 63 -8.21 38.58 -13.95
CA ARG A 63 -8.04 37.42 -14.82
C ARG A 63 -6.62 36.87 -14.78
N ILE A 64 -5.62 37.74 -14.83
CA ILE A 64 -4.20 37.37 -14.70
C ILE A 64 -3.97 36.67 -13.35
N HIS A 65 -4.44 37.27 -12.25
CA HIS A 65 -4.29 36.72 -10.91
C HIS A 65 -4.92 35.32 -10.80
N ASN A 66 -6.14 35.16 -11.31
CA ASN A 66 -6.83 33.87 -11.29
C ASN A 66 -6.13 32.82 -12.16
N LEU A 67 -5.65 33.19 -13.35
CA LEU A 67 -4.91 32.28 -14.23
C LEU A 67 -3.58 31.85 -13.61
N HIS A 68 -2.83 32.76 -12.99
CA HIS A 68 -1.63 32.41 -12.23
C HIS A 68 -1.94 31.48 -11.04
N GLY A 69 -3.01 31.76 -10.29
CA GLY A 69 -3.45 30.88 -9.21
C GLY A 69 -3.77 29.48 -9.72
N GLN A 70 -4.43 29.37 -10.88
CA GLN A 70 -4.71 28.08 -11.51
C GLN A 70 -3.44 27.40 -12.04
N SER A 71 -2.51 28.14 -12.64
CA SER A 71 -1.26 27.57 -13.17
C SER A 71 -0.42 26.97 -12.05
N ILE A 72 -0.31 27.66 -10.91
CA ILE A 72 0.37 27.15 -9.72
C ILE A 72 -0.27 25.85 -9.23
N GLN A 73 -1.60 25.81 -9.09
CA GLN A 73 -2.32 24.59 -8.68
C GLN A 73 -2.09 23.43 -9.66
N SER A 74 -2.08 23.70 -10.96
CA SER A 74 -1.78 22.69 -11.99
C SER A 74 -0.33 22.21 -11.88
N ALA A 75 0.64 23.10 -11.67
CA ALA A 75 2.05 22.75 -11.48
C ALA A 75 2.27 21.90 -10.22
N GLU A 76 1.61 22.23 -9.11
CA GLU A 76 1.66 21.43 -7.87
C GLU A 76 1.09 20.02 -8.09
N LYS A 77 -0.05 19.91 -8.80
CA LYS A 77 -0.61 18.61 -9.19
C LYS A 77 0.38 17.83 -10.06
N ALA A 78 1.03 18.48 -11.02
CA ALA A 78 2.04 17.84 -11.87
C ALA A 78 3.17 17.24 -11.02
N ARG A 79 3.76 18.04 -10.13
CA ARG A 79 4.82 17.60 -9.19
C ARG A 79 4.36 16.45 -8.29
N TYR A 80 3.12 16.51 -7.78
CA TYR A 80 2.57 15.42 -6.96
C TYR A 80 2.51 14.10 -7.73
N TYR A 81 2.02 14.11 -8.97
CA TYR A 81 1.94 12.89 -9.77
C TYR A 81 3.31 12.38 -10.22
N GLU A 82 4.27 13.27 -10.46
CA GLU A 82 5.66 12.90 -10.73
C GLU A 82 6.29 12.21 -9.51
N ALA A 83 6.18 12.81 -8.33
CA ALA A 83 6.66 12.21 -7.08
C ALA A 83 5.98 10.87 -6.80
N LYS A 84 4.68 10.75 -7.11
CA LYS A 84 3.93 9.51 -6.99
C LYS A 84 4.44 8.43 -7.95
N ALA A 85 4.80 8.77 -9.19
CA ALA A 85 5.39 7.84 -10.14
C ALA A 85 6.74 7.33 -9.61
N LYS A 86 7.64 8.24 -9.19
CA LYS A 86 8.94 7.91 -8.58
C LYS A 86 8.79 6.99 -7.37
N THR A 87 7.87 7.32 -6.47
CA THR A 87 7.57 6.49 -5.28
C THR A 87 7.15 5.06 -5.66
N ILE A 88 6.39 4.88 -6.75
CA ILE A 88 5.97 3.54 -7.20
C ILE A 88 7.13 2.78 -7.84
N GLU A 89 8.00 3.47 -8.59
CA GLU A 89 9.19 2.91 -9.22
C GLU A 89 10.22 2.46 -8.19
N GLU A 90 10.55 3.32 -7.23
CA GLU A 90 11.54 3.10 -6.17
C GLU A 90 11.07 2.11 -5.10
N ASN A 91 9.78 1.76 -5.06
CA ASN A 91 9.27 0.83 -4.07
C ASN A 91 9.83 -0.58 -4.28
N THR A 92 10.78 -0.94 -3.41
CA THR A 92 11.44 -2.26 -3.35
C THR A 92 10.70 -3.28 -2.49
N ALA A 93 9.55 -2.92 -1.91
CA ALA A 93 8.80 -3.83 -1.04
C ALA A 93 8.28 -5.04 -1.84
N ILE A 94 8.69 -6.24 -1.42
CA ILE A 94 8.24 -7.50 -2.03
C ILE A 94 6.77 -7.72 -1.68
N SER A 95 5.89 -7.70 -2.68
CA SER A 95 4.45 -7.96 -2.54
C SER A 95 4.14 -9.45 -2.54
N SER A 96 3.12 -9.88 -1.79
CA SER A 96 2.63 -11.27 -1.87
C SER A 96 1.86 -11.57 -3.17
N ASP A 97 1.45 -10.54 -3.91
CA ASP A 97 0.87 -10.69 -5.24
C ASP A 97 1.95 -10.83 -6.34
N ASP A 98 3.24 -10.67 -6.03
CA ASP A 98 4.31 -10.87 -7.01
C ASP A 98 4.51 -12.39 -7.26
N PRO A 99 4.43 -12.89 -8.51
CA PRO A 99 4.74 -14.29 -8.82
C PRO A 99 6.12 -14.74 -8.34
N GLN A 100 7.10 -13.84 -8.36
CA GLN A 100 8.48 -14.07 -7.92
C GLN A 100 8.72 -13.68 -6.46
N ALA A 101 7.66 -13.52 -5.65
CA ALA A 101 7.80 -13.11 -4.25
C ALA A 101 8.68 -14.08 -3.44
N LEU A 102 8.51 -15.39 -3.63
CA LEU A 102 9.26 -16.41 -2.88
C LEU A 102 10.74 -16.42 -3.24
N THR A 103 11.09 -16.26 -4.52
CA THR A 103 12.49 -16.22 -4.96
C THR A 103 13.19 -14.99 -4.38
N LYS A 104 12.60 -13.81 -4.54
CA LYS A 104 13.11 -12.54 -3.99
C LYS A 104 13.27 -12.58 -2.46
N LEU A 105 12.32 -13.21 -1.75
CA LEU A 105 12.42 -13.35 -0.29
C LEU A 105 13.53 -14.31 0.14
N ARG A 106 13.78 -15.39 -0.62
CA ARG A 106 14.87 -16.33 -0.34
C ARG A 106 16.23 -15.72 -0.60
N GLU A 107 16.36 -14.93 -1.67
CA GLU A 107 17.57 -14.14 -1.96
C GLU A 107 17.85 -13.14 -0.83
N ALA A 108 16.86 -12.33 -0.45
CA ALA A 108 16.99 -11.39 0.66
C ALA A 108 17.34 -12.09 2.00
N LEU A 109 16.78 -13.29 2.23
CA LEU A 109 17.11 -14.08 3.41
C LEU A 109 18.58 -14.50 3.40
N LYS A 110 19.08 -14.99 2.26
CA LYS A 110 20.48 -15.40 2.09
C LYS A 110 21.41 -14.21 2.33
N GLU A 111 21.13 -13.05 1.74
CA GLU A 111 21.91 -11.83 1.97
C GLU A 111 21.97 -11.43 3.45
N CYS A 112 20.84 -11.51 4.16
CA CYS A 112 20.80 -11.23 5.59
C CYS A 112 21.60 -12.25 6.41
N GLU A 113 21.55 -13.54 6.05
CA GLU A 113 22.31 -14.61 6.69
C GLU A 113 23.82 -14.46 6.46
N ASP A 114 24.23 -14.19 5.23
CA ASP A 114 25.62 -13.94 4.84
C ASP A 114 26.16 -12.71 5.58
N LEU A 115 25.36 -11.63 5.65
CA LEU A 115 25.71 -10.43 6.41
C LEU A 115 25.83 -10.71 7.91
N GLN A 116 24.98 -11.57 8.47
CA GLN A 116 25.05 -11.96 9.88
C GLN A 116 26.35 -12.70 10.19
N ILE A 117 26.74 -13.64 9.33
CA ILE A 117 27.99 -14.40 9.46
C ILE A 117 29.18 -13.45 9.35
N PHE A 118 29.16 -12.58 8.32
CA PHE A 118 30.20 -11.59 8.09
C PHE A 118 30.42 -10.68 9.31
N MET A 119 29.34 -10.07 9.84
CA MET A 119 29.44 -9.19 11.02
C MET A 119 30.01 -9.92 12.25
N LYS A 120 29.65 -11.20 12.45
CA LYS A 120 30.17 -12.01 13.57
C LYS A 120 31.64 -12.33 13.42
N GLU A 121 32.08 -12.76 12.24
CA GLU A 121 33.49 -13.07 11.99
C GLU A 121 34.35 -11.82 12.07
N VAL A 122 33.88 -10.67 11.56
CA VAL A 122 34.57 -9.39 11.73
C VAL A 122 34.73 -9.04 13.21
N ASN A 123 33.66 -9.12 14.01
CA ASN A 123 33.74 -8.83 15.44
C ASN A 123 34.67 -9.79 16.20
N LYS A 124 34.75 -11.04 15.76
CA LYS A 124 35.68 -12.04 16.29
C LYS A 124 37.13 -11.70 15.96
N CYS A 125 37.43 -11.27 14.73
CA CYS A 125 38.77 -10.78 14.35
C CYS A 125 39.17 -9.54 15.16
N ILE A 126 38.26 -8.57 15.32
CA ILE A 126 38.50 -7.37 16.12
C ILE A 126 38.77 -7.72 17.59
N LYS A 127 37.98 -8.63 18.17
CA LYS A 127 38.18 -9.10 19.56
C LYS A 127 39.54 -9.78 19.75
N LYS A 128 40.02 -10.52 18.74
CA LYS A 128 41.33 -11.19 18.75
C LYS A 128 42.49 -10.30 18.31
N LYS A 129 42.23 -9.08 17.83
CA LYS A 129 43.22 -8.18 17.18
C LYS A 129 43.91 -8.84 15.96
N ASP A 130 43.21 -9.76 15.29
CA ASP A 130 43.73 -10.51 14.15
C ASP A 130 43.42 -9.80 12.83
N LYS A 131 44.39 -9.00 12.34
CA LYS A 131 44.27 -8.25 11.08
C LYS A 131 44.34 -9.18 9.87
N GLU A 132 45.19 -10.21 9.91
CA GLU A 132 45.37 -11.14 8.79
C GLU A 132 44.11 -11.97 8.55
N GLY A 133 43.48 -12.46 9.62
CA GLY A 133 42.20 -13.16 9.54
C GLY A 133 41.08 -12.29 8.96
N PHE A 134 41.06 -10.99 9.28
CA PHE A 134 40.07 -10.06 8.70
C PHE A 134 40.25 -9.86 7.20
N LEU A 135 41.50 -9.75 6.73
CA LEU A 135 41.80 -9.54 5.30
C LEU A 135 41.46 -10.75 4.42
N LYS A 136 41.28 -11.94 5.00
CA LYS A 136 40.82 -13.15 4.30
C LYS A 136 39.31 -13.21 4.10
N LEU A 137 38.53 -12.38 4.81
CA LEU A 137 37.07 -12.36 4.69
C LEU A 137 36.63 -11.73 3.35
N PRO A 138 35.50 -12.17 2.77
CA PRO A 138 35.03 -11.66 1.49
C PRO A 138 34.71 -10.16 1.57
N GLY A 139 35.21 -9.40 0.61
CA GLY A 139 34.93 -7.96 0.50
C GLY A 139 35.59 -7.09 1.56
N THR A 140 36.60 -7.58 2.29
CA THR A 140 37.36 -6.76 3.24
C THR A 140 38.55 -6.06 2.57
N SER A 141 39.03 -5.00 3.22
CA SER A 141 40.20 -4.23 2.80
C SER A 141 40.87 -3.61 4.02
N GLU A 142 42.12 -3.17 3.89
CA GLU A 142 42.83 -2.50 4.98
C GLU A 142 42.11 -1.23 5.45
N ALA A 143 41.51 -0.48 4.51
CA ALA A 143 40.69 0.68 4.83
C ALA A 143 39.48 0.31 5.71
N LYS A 144 38.78 -0.79 5.40
CA LYS A 144 37.65 -1.28 6.21
C LYS A 144 38.10 -1.74 7.61
N TRP A 145 39.29 -2.32 7.73
CA TRP A 145 39.86 -2.67 9.03
C TRP A 145 40.03 -1.44 9.92
N ILE A 146 40.61 -0.36 9.39
CA ILE A 146 40.82 0.89 10.13
C ILE A 146 39.47 1.43 10.62
N VAL A 147 38.47 1.51 9.75
CA VAL A 147 37.12 2.00 10.11
C VAL A 147 36.50 1.18 11.24
N VAL A 148 36.53 -0.15 11.14
CA VAL A 148 35.87 -1.03 12.09
C VAL A 148 36.66 -1.16 13.41
N ASN A 149 37.98 -0.97 13.38
CA ASN A 149 38.85 -1.03 14.56
C ASN A 149 38.98 0.32 15.29
N THR A 150 38.59 1.41 14.65
CA THR A 150 38.49 2.73 15.30
C THR A 150 37.28 2.71 16.26
N PRO A 151 37.44 3.09 17.54
CA PRO A 151 36.32 3.18 18.46
C PRO A 151 35.27 4.19 17.97
N ASP A 152 34.00 3.88 18.17
CA ASP A 152 32.91 4.82 17.96
C ASP A 152 32.84 5.88 19.09
N CYS A 153 31.85 6.78 19.03
CA CYS A 153 31.61 7.80 20.06
C CYS A 153 31.30 7.23 21.46
N PHE A 154 31.06 5.93 21.57
CA PHE A 154 30.86 5.20 22.82
C PHE A 154 32.01 4.22 23.12
N ASN A 155 33.16 4.45 22.47
CA ASN A 155 34.39 3.67 22.61
C ASN A 155 34.24 2.17 22.27
N SER A 156 33.22 1.81 21.48
CA SER A 156 32.99 0.45 20.98
C SER A 156 33.63 0.26 19.62
N LYS A 157 34.24 -0.91 19.39
CA LYS A 157 34.86 -1.32 18.13
C LYS A 157 34.07 -2.45 17.50
N GLY A 158 34.20 -2.61 16.18
CA GLY A 158 33.46 -3.63 15.45
C GLY A 158 32.10 -3.15 14.95
N PHE A 159 31.31 -4.10 14.47
CA PHE A 159 29.89 -3.91 14.25
C PHE A 159 29.15 -3.81 15.58
N ALA A 160 28.42 -2.71 15.76
CA ALA A 160 27.61 -2.47 16.94
C ALA A 160 26.56 -3.58 17.19
N ARG A 161 26.32 -3.90 18.46
CA ARG A 161 25.42 -4.99 18.89
C ARG A 161 24.02 -4.88 18.29
N TYR A 162 23.45 -3.67 18.25
CA TYR A 162 22.10 -3.45 17.72
C TYR A 162 21.98 -3.84 16.24
N LYS A 163 23.06 -3.69 15.44
CA LYS A 163 23.05 -4.10 14.01
C LYS A 163 22.85 -5.61 13.88
N LEU A 164 23.56 -6.41 14.68
CA LEU A 164 23.38 -7.88 14.72
C LEU A 164 22.01 -8.30 15.24
N THR A 165 21.48 -7.60 16.25
CA THR A 165 20.15 -7.89 16.81
C THR A 165 19.05 -7.59 15.79
N ASN A 166 19.12 -6.44 15.12
CA ASN A 166 18.16 -6.02 14.10
C ASN A 166 18.19 -6.97 12.90
N ASN A 167 19.37 -7.29 12.38
CA ASN A 167 19.51 -8.23 11.28
C ASN A 167 19.01 -9.64 11.66
N GLY A 168 19.29 -10.10 12.89
CA GLY A 168 18.75 -11.36 13.39
C GLY A 168 17.22 -11.37 13.49
N ALA A 169 16.60 -10.24 13.85
CA ALA A 169 15.13 -10.10 13.84
C ALA A 169 14.58 -10.15 12.41
N GLU A 170 15.28 -9.52 11.47
CA GLU A 170 14.92 -9.52 10.04
C GLU A 170 14.98 -10.93 9.43
N ILE A 171 16.04 -11.70 9.70
CA ILE A 171 16.15 -13.11 9.30
C ILE A 171 14.93 -13.92 9.79
N ARG A 172 14.53 -13.76 11.06
CA ARG A 172 13.37 -14.47 11.61
C ARG A 172 12.07 -14.05 10.93
N ARG A 173 11.91 -12.75 10.64
CA ARG A 173 10.75 -12.18 9.93
C ARG A 173 10.64 -12.77 8.52
N LEU A 174 11.74 -12.80 7.77
CA LEU A 174 11.79 -13.35 6.42
C LEU A 174 11.48 -14.85 6.41
N LYS A 175 12.09 -15.64 7.31
CA LYS A 175 11.77 -17.07 7.46
C LYS A 175 10.28 -17.31 7.73
N LYS A 176 9.69 -16.56 8.67
CA LYS A 176 8.25 -16.66 8.96
C LYS A 176 7.39 -16.33 7.74
N ARG A 177 7.78 -15.30 6.99
CA ARG A 177 7.06 -14.84 5.78
C ARG A 177 7.15 -15.86 4.65
N ILE A 178 8.33 -16.44 4.39
CA ILE A 178 8.52 -17.51 3.40
C ILE A 178 7.64 -18.71 3.75
N ALA A 179 7.71 -19.20 4.99
CA ALA A 179 6.90 -20.34 5.43
C ALA A 179 5.39 -20.09 5.30
N GLN A 180 4.93 -18.85 5.50
CA GLN A 180 3.54 -18.47 5.28
C GLN A 180 3.14 -18.56 3.80
N LEU A 181 3.98 -18.04 2.90
CA LEU A 181 3.71 -18.06 1.46
C LEU A 181 3.78 -19.48 0.88
N GLU A 182 4.73 -20.31 1.32
CA GLU A 182 4.82 -21.72 0.94
C GLU A 182 3.59 -22.52 1.36
N LYS A 183 3.04 -22.24 2.55
CA LYS A 183 1.77 -22.85 2.98
C LYS A 183 0.60 -22.45 2.09
N LEU A 184 0.56 -21.20 1.64
CA LEU A 184 -0.49 -20.70 0.74
C LEU A 184 -0.37 -21.28 -0.66
N GLU A 185 0.85 -21.48 -1.17
CA GLU A 185 1.08 -22.08 -2.50
C GLU A 185 0.68 -23.56 -2.54
N LYS A 186 0.80 -24.26 -1.42
CA LYS A 186 0.33 -25.65 -1.27
C LYS A 186 -1.18 -25.77 -1.07
N MET A 187 -1.91 -24.67 -0.87
CA MET A 187 -3.37 -24.73 -0.79
C MET A 187 -3.96 -24.97 -2.16
N GLU A 188 -5.07 -25.69 -2.20
CA GLU A 188 -5.82 -25.92 -3.43
C GLU A 188 -6.94 -24.88 -3.59
N THR A 189 -7.21 -24.54 -4.85
CA THR A 189 -8.38 -23.75 -5.20
C THR A 189 -9.63 -24.58 -4.89
N SER A 190 -10.46 -24.06 -3.99
CA SER A 190 -11.70 -24.74 -3.57
C SER A 190 -12.88 -23.80 -3.67
N GLU A 191 -14.01 -24.37 -4.08
CA GLU A 191 -15.30 -23.69 -4.19
C GLU A 191 -16.30 -24.40 -3.29
N SER A 192 -17.13 -23.62 -2.61
CA SER A 192 -18.19 -24.15 -1.75
C SER A 192 -19.38 -23.20 -1.83
N GLU A 193 -20.57 -23.75 -1.89
CA GLU A 193 -21.80 -22.96 -1.91
C GLU A 193 -22.36 -22.80 -0.50
N TYR A 194 -22.66 -21.57 -0.12
CA TYR A 194 -23.26 -21.22 1.17
C TYR A 194 -24.49 -20.34 0.93
N ASN A 195 -25.69 -20.92 1.06
CA ASN A 195 -26.96 -20.20 0.97
C ASN A 195 -27.09 -19.34 -0.32
N GLY A 196 -26.70 -19.90 -1.47
CA GLY A 196 -26.69 -19.22 -2.77
C GLY A 196 -25.51 -18.26 -3.00
N VAL A 197 -24.53 -18.22 -2.10
CA VAL A 197 -23.26 -17.48 -2.25
C VAL A 197 -22.14 -18.46 -2.54
N ILE A 198 -21.42 -18.25 -3.63
CA ILE A 198 -20.25 -19.07 -3.95
C ILE A 198 -19.05 -18.51 -3.19
N TYR A 199 -18.51 -19.31 -2.28
CA TYR A 199 -17.27 -19.06 -1.58
C TYR A 199 -16.13 -19.74 -2.33
N ARG A 200 -15.19 -18.95 -2.85
CA ARG A 200 -14.04 -19.43 -3.62
C ARG A 200 -12.74 -19.01 -2.96
N LYS A 201 -11.88 -19.99 -2.64
CA LYS A 201 -10.48 -19.76 -2.27
C LYS A 201 -9.65 -19.80 -3.54
N ASN A 202 -9.37 -18.64 -4.14
CA ASN A 202 -8.65 -18.54 -5.40
C ASN A 202 -7.15 -18.35 -5.13
N VAL A 203 -6.38 -19.43 -5.24
CA VAL A 203 -4.92 -19.43 -4.99
C VAL A 203 -4.17 -18.70 -6.09
N GLU A 204 -4.61 -18.86 -7.35
CA GLU A 204 -4.02 -18.19 -8.51
C GLU A 204 -4.15 -16.66 -8.41
N ALA A 205 -5.32 -16.17 -8.00
CA ALA A 205 -5.55 -14.75 -7.78
C ALA A 205 -4.95 -14.25 -6.45
N ASN A 206 -4.55 -15.15 -5.55
CA ASN A 206 -4.24 -14.88 -4.15
C ASN A 206 -5.41 -14.15 -3.44
N ARG A 207 -6.65 -14.62 -3.65
CA ARG A 207 -7.88 -13.99 -3.14
C ARG A 207 -8.86 -14.98 -2.53
N VAL A 208 -9.54 -14.55 -1.48
CA VAL A 208 -10.81 -15.14 -1.05
C VAL A 208 -11.92 -14.35 -1.73
N GLN A 209 -12.79 -15.04 -2.48
CA GLN A 209 -13.86 -14.45 -3.27
C GLN A 209 -15.23 -14.92 -2.76
N LEU A 210 -16.17 -13.99 -2.66
CA LEU A 210 -17.59 -14.24 -2.42
C LEU A 210 -18.35 -13.74 -3.64
N ILE A 211 -18.95 -14.68 -4.38
CA ILE A 211 -19.69 -14.41 -5.61
C ILE A 211 -21.17 -14.55 -5.29
N PHE A 212 -21.92 -13.50 -5.59
CA PHE A 212 -23.36 -13.45 -5.39
C PHE A 212 -24.05 -13.49 -6.76
N PRO A 213 -25.24 -14.10 -6.88
CA PRO A 213 -25.95 -14.21 -8.16
C PRO A 213 -26.39 -12.85 -8.72
N GLY A 214 -26.53 -11.85 -7.85
CA GLY A 214 -26.86 -10.48 -8.23
C GLY A 214 -26.28 -9.47 -7.25
N LYS A 215 -26.66 -8.19 -7.41
CA LYS A 215 -26.22 -7.11 -6.52
C LYS A 215 -26.77 -7.37 -5.10
N PRO A 216 -25.91 -7.60 -4.08
CA PRO A 216 -26.40 -7.83 -2.73
C PRO A 216 -27.07 -6.59 -2.16
N ALA A 217 -28.03 -6.80 -1.26
CA ALA A 217 -28.69 -5.74 -0.50
C ALA A 217 -27.66 -4.84 0.23
N GLU A 218 -28.03 -3.60 0.52
CA GLU A 218 -27.13 -2.62 1.13
C GLU A 218 -26.57 -3.08 2.48
N GLU A 219 -27.38 -3.71 3.31
CA GLU A 219 -26.97 -4.27 4.60
C GLU A 219 -25.85 -5.31 4.44
N ILE A 220 -26.00 -6.24 3.50
CA ILE A 220 -24.99 -7.25 3.17
C ILE A 220 -23.71 -6.57 2.69
N ARG A 221 -23.81 -5.55 1.84
CA ARG A 221 -22.64 -4.78 1.36
C ARG A 221 -21.92 -4.08 2.52
N THR A 222 -22.65 -3.57 3.51
CA THR A 222 -22.09 -2.95 4.72
C THR A 222 -21.37 -3.98 5.58
N ILE A 223 -21.95 -5.17 5.77
CA ILE A 223 -21.31 -6.30 6.47
C ILE A 223 -20.01 -6.70 5.76
N LEU A 224 -20.05 -6.87 4.43
CA LEU A 224 -18.87 -7.22 3.63
C LEU A 224 -17.76 -6.18 3.76
N LYS A 225 -18.09 -4.89 3.69
CA LYS A 225 -17.14 -3.78 3.91
C LYS A 225 -16.57 -3.80 5.33
N LYS A 226 -17.38 -4.09 6.35
CA LYS A 226 -16.95 -4.22 7.76
C LYS A 226 -15.90 -5.33 7.92
N TYR A 227 -16.07 -6.46 7.23
CA TYR A 227 -15.09 -7.55 7.20
C TYR A 227 -13.99 -7.35 6.14
N GLY A 228 -13.85 -6.16 5.57
CA GLY A 228 -12.73 -5.79 4.69
C GLY A 228 -12.80 -6.33 3.26
N PHE A 229 -13.95 -6.85 2.82
CA PHE A 229 -14.15 -7.25 1.43
C PHE A 229 -14.35 -6.02 0.53
N ARG A 230 -13.75 -6.06 -0.66
CA ARG A 230 -13.87 -5.02 -1.68
C ARG A 230 -14.46 -5.61 -2.96
N TRP A 231 -15.37 -4.89 -3.58
CA TRP A 231 -15.94 -5.28 -4.88
C TRP A 231 -14.88 -5.19 -5.97
N ALA A 232 -14.77 -6.24 -6.78
CA ALA A 232 -13.89 -6.31 -7.93
C ALA A 232 -14.73 -6.47 -9.21
N PRO A 233 -14.88 -5.39 -10.01
CA PRO A 233 -15.68 -5.43 -11.23
C PRO A 233 -15.21 -6.47 -12.25
N SER A 234 -13.89 -6.68 -12.38
CA SER A 234 -13.31 -7.65 -13.31
C SER A 234 -13.71 -9.10 -13.03
N GLU A 235 -13.84 -9.43 -11.74
CA GLU A 235 -14.18 -10.78 -11.26
C GLU A 235 -15.67 -10.94 -10.92
N LYS A 236 -16.44 -9.84 -10.94
CA LYS A 236 -17.81 -9.76 -10.42
C LYS A 236 -17.94 -10.38 -9.02
N ALA A 237 -16.94 -10.16 -8.17
CA ALA A 237 -16.84 -10.79 -6.85
C ALA A 237 -16.47 -9.80 -5.76
N TRP A 238 -16.93 -10.06 -4.54
CA TRP A 238 -16.40 -9.42 -3.34
C TRP A 238 -15.15 -10.16 -2.89
N GLN A 239 -14.01 -9.48 -2.82
CA GLN A 239 -12.73 -10.14 -2.60
C GLN A 239 -11.87 -9.50 -1.51
N ARG A 240 -11.01 -10.34 -0.92
CA ARG A 240 -9.95 -10.01 0.04
C ARG A 240 -8.72 -10.87 -0.25
N HIS A 241 -7.53 -10.50 0.23
CA HIS A 241 -6.32 -11.34 0.10
C HIS A 241 -6.51 -12.72 0.70
N LEU A 242 -5.96 -13.75 0.05
CA LEU A 242 -5.91 -15.10 0.59
C LEU A 242 -4.83 -15.19 1.67
N ASN A 243 -5.25 -14.98 2.90
CA ASN A 243 -4.46 -15.25 4.09
C ASN A 243 -5.37 -15.84 5.18
N ASN A 244 -4.79 -16.32 6.27
CA ASN A 244 -5.55 -16.98 7.33
C ASN A 244 -6.68 -16.08 7.85
N ASP A 245 -6.37 -14.81 8.09
CA ASP A 245 -7.31 -13.77 8.51
C ASP A 245 -8.42 -13.51 7.48
N GLY A 246 -8.13 -13.57 6.18
CA GLY A 246 -9.10 -13.44 5.10
C GLY A 246 -10.05 -14.63 5.03
N ILE A 247 -9.56 -15.85 5.29
CA ILE A 247 -10.39 -17.05 5.40
C ILE A 247 -11.34 -16.92 6.60
N PHE A 248 -10.84 -16.52 7.76
CA PHE A 248 -11.67 -16.27 8.94
C PHE A 248 -12.70 -15.17 8.69
N ALA A 249 -12.29 -14.04 8.09
CA ALA A 249 -13.18 -12.93 7.77
C ALA A 249 -14.32 -13.36 6.83
N ALA A 250 -14.05 -14.24 5.86
CA ALA A 250 -15.09 -14.81 5.00
C ALA A 250 -16.11 -15.62 5.81
N ASN A 251 -15.65 -16.50 6.69
CA ASN A 251 -16.52 -17.34 7.52
C ASN A 251 -17.40 -16.49 8.44
N TYR A 252 -16.84 -15.45 9.07
CA TYR A 252 -17.61 -14.52 9.90
C TYR A 252 -18.58 -13.67 9.08
N ALA A 253 -18.18 -13.22 7.89
CA ALA A 253 -19.07 -12.48 7.00
C ALA A 253 -20.26 -13.35 6.57
N LEU A 254 -20.02 -14.59 6.13
CA LEU A 254 -21.08 -15.54 5.77
C LEU A 254 -22.01 -15.82 6.95
N LYS A 255 -21.45 -16.06 8.15
CA LYS A 255 -22.25 -16.26 9.37
C LYS A 255 -23.13 -15.04 9.69
N ALA A 256 -22.58 -13.83 9.57
CA ALA A 256 -23.32 -12.59 9.81
C ALA A 256 -24.43 -12.35 8.76
N ILE A 257 -24.18 -12.73 7.51
CA ILE A 257 -25.19 -12.65 6.43
C ILE A 257 -26.34 -13.61 6.71
N VAL A 258 -26.04 -14.85 7.12
CA VAL A 258 -27.07 -15.82 7.51
C VAL A 258 -27.88 -15.29 8.70
N ALA A 259 -27.22 -14.79 9.74
CA ALA A 259 -27.90 -14.23 10.92
C ALA A 259 -28.81 -13.04 10.56
N ASN A 260 -28.37 -12.15 9.66
CA ASN A 260 -29.21 -11.06 9.18
C ASN A 260 -30.40 -11.59 8.35
N SER A 261 -30.20 -12.61 7.50
CA SER A 261 -31.27 -13.22 6.72
C SER A 261 -32.33 -13.93 7.58
N THR A 262 -31.94 -14.48 8.74
CA THR A 262 -32.87 -15.07 9.72
C THR A 262 -33.64 -14.00 10.49
N LEU A 263 -33.00 -12.88 10.83
CA LEU A 263 -33.66 -11.73 11.49
C LEU A 263 -34.66 -11.05 10.55
N ASN A 264 -34.31 -10.85 9.28
CA ASN A 264 -35.22 -10.26 8.29
C ASN A 264 -36.37 -11.20 7.85
N LYS A 265 -36.26 -12.52 8.10
CA LYS A 265 -37.39 -13.47 7.94
C LYS A 265 -38.31 -13.50 9.18
N GLN A 266 -37.87 -12.94 10.31
CA GLN A 266 -38.61 -12.90 11.55
C GLN A 266 -38.98 -11.44 11.89
N GLU A 267 -40.13 -10.94 11.38
CA GLU A 267 -41.08 -10.06 12.12
C GLU A 267 -42.23 -9.52 11.24
N PRO A 268 -43.44 -9.17 11.77
CA PRO A 268 -43.93 -9.29 13.15
C PRO A 268 -45.36 -9.90 13.23
N ALA A 269 -45.49 -11.20 13.45
CA ALA A 269 -46.73 -11.79 13.96
C ALA A 269 -46.37 -13.00 14.82
N LYS A 270 -46.62 -12.90 16.13
CA LYS A 270 -46.33 -13.91 17.18
C LYS A 270 -44.92 -13.89 17.76
N VAL A 271 -44.52 -12.77 18.35
CA VAL A 271 -43.65 -12.82 19.55
C VAL A 271 -44.23 -11.86 20.60
N PHE A 272 -45.47 -12.11 21.01
CA PHE A 272 -46.02 -11.54 22.24
C PHE A 272 -46.75 -12.64 23.00
N THR A 273 -46.00 -13.67 23.36
CA THR A 273 -46.30 -14.63 24.45
C THR A 273 -45.16 -15.63 24.50
N LEU A 274 -44.84 -16.09 25.71
CA LEU A 274 -43.83 -17.11 26.05
C LEU A 274 -42.44 -16.59 26.43
N LEU A 275 -42.36 -15.68 27.41
CA LEU A 275 -41.23 -15.64 28.36
C LEU A 275 -41.63 -15.01 29.71
N ASN A 276 -42.83 -15.35 30.21
CA ASN A 276 -43.26 -15.06 31.59
C ASN A 276 -44.28 -16.13 32.02
N LYS A 277 -43.83 -17.37 32.14
CA LYS A 277 -44.50 -18.44 32.89
C LYS A 277 -43.54 -19.62 33.02
N GLN A 278 -42.57 -19.48 33.93
CA GLN A 278 -41.91 -20.58 34.64
C GLN A 278 -40.93 -19.97 35.64
N ASP A 279 -41.50 -19.27 36.62
CA ASP A 279 -40.86 -19.01 37.93
C ASP A 279 -42.01 -18.82 38.92
N ASN A 280 -42.67 -19.93 39.26
CA ASN A 280 -43.38 -20.14 40.53
C ASN A 280 -43.97 -21.56 40.57
N ILE A 281 -43.84 -22.18 41.76
CA ILE A 281 -44.26 -23.53 42.18
C ILE A 281 -43.14 -24.57 41.87
N ALA A 282 -42.48 -25.23 42.82
CA ALA A 282 -42.81 -25.61 44.20
C ALA A 282 -41.51 -25.62 45.05
N ALA A 283 -41.55 -25.16 46.30
CA ALA A 283 -41.67 -25.99 47.52
C ALA A 283 -40.44 -26.87 47.79
#